data_AF-A0A7L2CC40-F1
#
_entry.id   AF-A0A7L2CC40-F1
#
_cell.length_a   1.000
_cell.length_b   1.000
_cell.length_c   1.000
_cell.angle_alpha   90.00
_cell.angle_beta   90.00
_cell.angle_gamma   90.00
#
_symmetry.space_group_name_H-M   'P 1'
#
loop_
_entity.id
_entity.type
_entity.pdbx_description
1 polymer ?
#
loop_
_entity_poly.entity_id
_entity_poly.type
_entity_poly.pdbx_seq_one_letter_code
_entity_poly.pdbx_strand_id
1 'polypeptide(L)'
;RMEGYGYYALPTGAEYRGSLWDGTFHGKGELMLYRGGGYRALWDRGVPTQGKYIYADGLEFDTEKWHYCDGYDRRFYTEICSGFKAPGIPQLTNLDPPKIIPEGCYDCGDGFYNPKTRVVVDYNLKFLRNADHDEHEWILQTCRKAWDVTTEHKPKE
;
A
#
# COMPACT_ATOMS: atom_id res chain seq x y z
N ARG A 1 30.59 12.31 14.36
CA ARG A 1 30.06 10.99 14.77
C ARG A 1 28.64 11.23 15.27
N MET A 2 27.63 10.65 14.62
CA MET A 2 26.24 10.83 15.03
C MET A 2 25.95 9.84 16.16
N GLU A 3 25.52 10.37 17.30
CA GLU A 3 25.21 9.65 18.54
C GLU A 3 23.89 10.19 19.08
N GLY A 4 23.07 9.32 19.67
CA GLY A 4 21.78 9.71 20.24
C GLY A 4 20.63 9.65 19.23
N TYR A 5 19.53 10.34 19.52
CA TYR A 5 18.35 10.31 18.66
C TYR A 5 18.54 11.25 17.45
N GLY A 6 18.31 10.75 16.25
CA GLY A 6 18.49 11.51 15.02
C GLY A 6 17.52 11.14 13.91
N TYR A 7 17.54 11.99 12.89
CA TYR A 7 16.87 11.79 11.62
C TYR A 7 17.92 11.65 10.52
N TYR A 8 17.75 10.67 9.63
CA TYR A 8 18.67 10.42 8.53
C TYR A 8 17.89 10.11 7.25
N ALA A 9 18.06 10.95 6.22
CA ALA A 9 17.51 10.70 4.89
C ALA A 9 18.52 9.90 4.06
N LEU A 10 18.13 8.72 3.62
CA LEU A 10 18.94 7.86 2.76
C LEU A 10 18.89 8.36 1.31
N PRO A 11 19.96 8.15 0.51
CA PRO A 11 19.94 8.45 -0.92
C PRO A 11 18.82 7.74 -1.71
N THR A 12 18.29 6.64 -1.18
CA THR A 12 17.16 5.89 -1.75
C THR A 12 15.81 6.59 -1.56
N GLY A 13 15.76 7.71 -0.80
CA GLY A 13 14.54 8.40 -0.42
C GLY A 13 13.84 7.82 0.81
N ALA A 14 14.40 6.77 1.42
CA ALA A 14 13.94 6.29 2.72
C ALA A 14 14.42 7.21 3.85
N GLU A 15 13.68 7.26 4.95
CA GLU A 15 13.98 8.09 6.10
C GLU A 15 14.08 7.24 7.36
N TYR A 16 15.16 7.40 8.12
CA TYR A 16 15.31 6.80 9.43
C TYR A 16 15.06 7.85 10.53
N ARG A 17 14.30 7.46 11.55
CA ARG A 17 14.09 8.22 12.79
C ARG A 17 14.34 7.30 13.96
N GLY A 18 15.36 7.58 14.76
CA GLY A 18 15.68 6.71 15.86
C GLY A 18 17.04 6.97 16.47
N SER A 19 17.43 6.03 17.32
CA SER A 19 18.73 6.06 17.97
C SER A 19 19.85 5.71 16.99
N LEU A 20 20.96 6.43 17.12
CA LEU A 20 22.17 6.30 16.32
C LEU A 20 23.34 6.04 17.26
N TRP A 21 24.23 5.14 16.85
CA TRP A 21 25.51 4.89 17.51
C TRP A 21 26.60 4.71 16.45
N ASP A 22 27.68 5.47 16.59
CA ASP A 22 28.77 5.52 15.61
C ASP A 22 28.33 5.80 14.16
N GLY A 23 27.31 6.63 13.98
CA GLY A 23 26.76 6.91 12.64
C GLY A 23 25.95 5.76 12.02
N THR A 24 25.64 4.70 12.78
CA THR A 24 24.79 3.59 12.34
C THR A 24 23.48 3.57 13.12
N PHE A 25 22.43 2.96 12.54
CA PHE A 25 21.16 2.75 13.26
C PHE A 25 21.41 1.80 14.42
N HIS A 26 21.05 2.20 15.64
CA HIS A 26 21.28 1.39 16.82
C HIS A 26 20.27 1.71 17.92
N GLY A 27 19.68 0.71 18.57
CA GLY A 27 18.58 0.87 19.51
C GLY A 27 17.22 0.98 18.82
N LYS A 28 16.24 1.65 19.42
CA LYS A 28 14.90 1.80 18.84
C LYS A 28 14.91 2.79 17.68
N GLY A 29 14.30 2.43 16.56
CA GLY A 29 14.13 3.32 15.42
C GLY A 29 13.11 2.82 14.40
N GLU A 30 12.67 3.75 13.57
CA GLU A 30 11.73 3.54 12.47
C GLU A 30 12.41 3.92 11.15
N LEU A 31 12.39 3.00 10.19
CA LEU A 31 12.81 3.23 8.81
C LEU A 31 11.57 3.34 7.92
N MET A 32 11.24 4.53 7.45
CA MET A 32 10.14 4.77 6.51
C MET A 32 10.65 4.64 5.07
N LEU A 33 10.01 3.79 4.26
CA LEU A 33 10.40 3.59 2.86
C LEU A 33 9.77 4.65 1.96
N TYR A 34 10.38 4.87 0.81
CA TYR A 34 9.79 5.66 -0.26
C TYR A 34 8.44 5.04 -0.66
N ARG A 35 7.36 5.83 -0.61
CA ARG A 35 5.93 5.44 -0.75
C ARG A 35 5.18 5.05 0.53
N GLY A 36 5.79 5.23 1.70
CA GLY A 36 5.07 5.32 2.98
C GLY A 36 5.47 4.25 3.98
N GLY A 37 5.04 3.00 3.75
CA GLY A 37 5.26 1.89 4.69
C GLY A 37 6.70 1.75 5.16
N GLY A 38 6.92 1.16 6.32
CA GLY A 38 8.22 1.20 6.98
C GLY A 38 8.45 0.06 7.96
N TYR A 39 9.60 0.08 8.60
CA TYR A 39 10.03 -0.92 9.57
C TYR A 39 10.27 -0.27 10.92
N ARG A 40 9.47 -0.65 11.93
CA ARG A 40 9.73 -0.27 13.33
C ARG A 40 10.49 -1.40 14.00
N ALA A 41 11.72 -1.11 14.44
CA ALA A 41 12.61 -2.15 14.93
C ALA A 41 13.58 -1.70 16.02
N LEU A 42 14.17 -2.71 16.66
CA LEU A 42 15.45 -2.62 17.35
C LEU A 42 16.57 -2.86 16.36
N TRP A 43 17.50 -1.91 16.30
CA TRP A 43 18.63 -1.91 15.40
C TRP A 43 19.91 -2.23 16.16
N ASP A 44 20.77 -3.07 15.58
CA ASP A 44 22.13 -3.27 16.04
C ASP A 44 23.09 -3.04 14.87
N ARG A 45 23.81 -1.92 14.92
CA ARG A 45 24.83 -1.53 13.92
C ARG A 45 24.30 -1.53 12.49
N GLY A 46 23.10 -0.98 12.30
CA GLY A 46 22.42 -0.90 11.01
C GLY A 46 21.54 -2.10 10.67
N VAL A 47 21.58 -3.19 11.46
CA VAL A 47 20.80 -4.41 11.19
C VAL A 47 19.55 -4.45 12.07
N PRO A 48 18.34 -4.64 11.51
CA PRO A 48 17.15 -4.85 12.31
C PRO A 48 17.19 -6.24 12.97
N THR A 49 17.06 -6.29 14.29
CA THR A 49 17.10 -7.54 15.08
C THR A 49 15.70 -8.03 15.46
N GLN A 50 14.79 -7.10 15.74
CA GLN A 50 13.40 -7.37 16.09
C GLN A 50 12.56 -6.21 15.58
N GLY A 51 11.45 -6.48 14.93
CA GLY A 51 10.59 -5.43 14.43
C GLY A 51 9.43 -5.95 13.60
N LYS A 52 8.63 -5.00 13.13
CA LYS A 52 7.52 -5.27 12.23
C LYS A 52 7.54 -4.31 11.06
N TYR A 53 7.10 -4.81 9.92
CA TYR A 53 6.74 -3.97 8.80
C TYR A 53 5.36 -3.37 9.06
N ILE A 54 5.20 -2.09 8.77
CA ILE A 54 3.95 -1.36 8.89
C ILE A 54 3.65 -0.78 7.52
N TYR A 55 2.49 -1.14 6.97
CA TYR A 55 2.02 -0.61 5.69
C TYR A 55 1.71 0.88 5.81
N ALA A 56 1.60 1.57 4.67
CA ALA A 56 1.37 3.02 4.64
C ALA A 56 0.05 3.45 5.30
N ASP A 57 -0.93 2.55 5.37
CA ASP A 57 -2.22 2.73 6.03
C ASP A 57 -2.18 2.41 7.54
N GLY A 58 -1.05 1.92 8.05
CA GLY A 58 -0.85 1.57 9.45
C GLY A 58 -1.11 0.10 9.76
N LEU A 59 -1.48 -0.74 8.79
CA LEU A 59 -1.62 -2.18 9.01
C LEU A 59 -0.24 -2.76 9.41
N GLU A 60 -0.18 -3.49 10.52
CA GLU A 60 1.03 -4.19 10.93
C GLU A 60 1.11 -5.55 10.25
N PHE A 61 2.23 -5.82 9.58
CA PHE A 61 2.51 -7.15 9.05
C PHE A 61 2.81 -8.14 10.17
N ASP A 62 2.18 -9.31 10.09
CA ASP A 62 2.39 -10.42 11.01
C ASP A 62 2.68 -11.70 10.20
N THR A 63 3.84 -12.30 10.43
CA THR A 63 4.28 -13.51 9.72
C THR A 63 3.66 -14.78 10.29
N GLU A 64 3.25 -14.77 11.56
CA GLU A 64 2.71 -15.95 12.25
C GLU A 64 1.18 -15.96 12.19
N LYS A 65 0.56 -14.77 12.32
CA LYS A 65 -0.90 -14.60 12.44
C LYS A 65 -1.41 -13.47 11.56
N TRP A 66 -1.40 -13.72 10.25
CA TRP A 66 -1.99 -12.80 9.29
C TRP A 66 -3.52 -12.92 9.25
N HIS A 67 -4.21 -11.89 9.76
CA HIS A 67 -5.67 -11.83 9.82
C HIS A 67 -6.29 -10.85 8.81
N TYR A 68 -5.47 -10.17 8.01
CA TYR A 68 -5.97 -9.19 7.06
C TYR A 68 -6.41 -9.87 5.76
N CYS A 69 -7.68 -9.66 5.37
CA CYS A 69 -8.29 -10.24 4.19
C CYS A 69 -8.06 -11.75 4.07
N ASP A 70 -8.24 -12.48 5.17
CA ASP A 70 -8.18 -13.94 5.16
C ASP A 70 -9.54 -14.56 4.75
N GLY A 71 -9.63 -15.89 4.73
CA GLY A 71 -10.86 -16.58 4.35
C GLY A 71 -12.03 -16.37 5.31
N TYR A 72 -11.76 -15.91 6.54
CA TYR A 72 -12.74 -15.68 7.60
C TYR A 72 -13.17 -14.21 7.67
N ASP A 73 -12.21 -13.28 7.65
CA ASP A 73 -12.41 -11.84 7.69
C ASP A 73 -11.90 -11.18 6.40
N ARG A 74 -12.84 -10.80 5.54
CA ARG A 74 -12.57 -10.17 4.24
C ARG A 74 -12.64 -8.64 4.29
N ARG A 75 -12.77 -8.05 5.47
CA ARG A 75 -12.85 -6.59 5.63
C ARG A 75 -11.55 -5.91 5.20
N PHE A 76 -11.69 -4.76 4.57
CA PHE A 76 -10.56 -3.86 4.37
C PHE A 76 -10.06 -3.30 5.71
N TYR A 77 -8.81 -2.88 5.78
CA TYR A 77 -8.19 -2.43 7.03
C TYR A 77 -8.90 -1.17 7.54
N THR A 78 -9.31 -0.29 6.65
CA THR A 78 -10.14 0.87 7.01
C THR A 78 -11.51 0.47 7.58
N GLU A 79 -12.12 -0.63 7.13
CA GLU A 79 -13.38 -1.13 7.70
C GLU A 79 -13.16 -1.76 9.08
N ILE A 80 -12.00 -2.36 9.31
CA ILE A 80 -11.59 -2.85 10.64
C ILE A 80 -11.42 -1.66 11.60
N CYS A 81 -10.76 -0.59 11.16
CA CYS A 81 -10.51 0.59 11.99
C CYS A 81 -11.74 1.48 12.21
N SER A 82 -12.53 1.71 11.17
CA SER A 82 -13.59 2.73 11.15
C SER A 82 -15.01 2.16 11.12
N GLY A 83 -15.15 0.84 11.00
CA GLY A 83 -16.44 0.17 10.82
C GLY A 83 -16.96 0.22 9.39
N PHE A 84 -18.15 -0.36 9.20
CA PHE A 84 -18.79 -0.45 7.88
C PHE A 84 -19.47 0.85 7.48
N LYS A 85 -19.54 1.04 6.16
CA LYS A 85 -20.42 2.02 5.54
C LYS A 85 -21.90 1.68 5.76
N ALA A 86 -22.75 2.67 5.48
CA ALA A 86 -24.19 2.48 5.51
C ALA A 86 -24.62 1.30 4.61
N PRO A 87 -25.67 0.54 5.00
CA PRO A 87 -26.19 -0.56 4.19
C PRO A 87 -26.47 -0.13 2.74
N GLY A 88 -26.01 -0.95 1.79
CA GLY A 88 -26.16 -0.67 0.36
C GLY A 88 -25.05 0.18 -0.26
N ILE A 89 -24.05 0.62 0.52
CA ILE A 89 -22.88 1.32 0.01
C ILE A 89 -21.63 0.49 0.32
N PRO A 90 -21.23 -0.46 -0.55
CA PRO A 90 -20.03 -1.26 -0.31
C PRO A 90 -18.78 -0.39 -0.43
N GLN A 91 -17.77 -0.69 0.39
CA GLN A 91 -16.42 -0.20 0.14
C GLN A 91 -15.77 -1.09 -0.94
N LEU A 92 -15.22 -0.46 -1.99
CA LEU A 92 -14.69 -1.20 -3.15
C LEU A 92 -13.20 -1.53 -3.03
N THR A 93 -12.45 -0.67 -2.32
CA THR A 93 -11.02 -0.82 -2.10
C THR A 93 -10.68 -0.35 -0.70
N ASN A 94 -9.54 -0.76 -0.14
CA ASN A 94 -9.07 -0.25 1.17
C ASN A 94 -8.93 1.28 1.22
N LEU A 95 -8.71 1.95 0.09
CA LEU A 95 -8.82 3.41 -0.01
C LEU A 95 -10.27 3.82 -0.31
N ASP A 96 -10.78 4.79 0.45
CA ASP A 96 -12.11 5.35 0.21
C ASP A 96 -12.09 6.89 0.26
N PRO A 97 -12.59 7.60 -0.79
CA PRO A 97 -13.12 7.06 -2.03
C PRO A 97 -12.05 6.34 -2.86
N PRO A 98 -12.43 5.33 -3.66
CA PRO A 98 -11.47 4.60 -4.47
C PRO A 98 -10.90 5.48 -5.58
N LYS A 99 -9.73 5.12 -6.10
CA LYS A 99 -9.10 5.87 -7.20
C LYS A 99 -9.99 5.84 -8.45
N ILE A 100 -10.05 6.95 -9.16
CA ILE A 100 -10.72 7.06 -10.46
C ILE A 100 -9.85 6.36 -11.50
N ILE A 101 -10.41 5.35 -12.15
CA ILE A 101 -9.70 4.59 -13.18
C ILE A 101 -9.89 5.31 -14.51
N PRO A 102 -8.82 5.56 -15.29
CA PRO A 102 -8.93 6.13 -16.63
C PRO A 102 -9.86 5.32 -17.53
N GLU A 103 -10.57 5.99 -18.45
CA GLU A 103 -11.50 5.33 -19.35
C GLU A 103 -10.84 4.18 -20.13
N GLY A 104 -11.53 3.04 -20.21
CA GLY A 104 -11.03 1.85 -20.88
C GLY A 104 -9.90 1.12 -20.14
N CYS A 105 -9.51 1.57 -18.95
CA CYS A 105 -8.41 0.98 -18.17
C CYS A 105 -8.92 0.17 -16.97
N TYR A 106 -7.98 -0.54 -16.35
CA TYR A 106 -8.17 -1.39 -15.17
C TYR A 106 -7.27 -0.90 -14.04
N ASP A 107 -7.66 -1.12 -12.79
CA ASP A 107 -6.83 -0.88 -11.60
C ASP A 107 -6.27 -2.20 -11.10
N CYS A 108 -4.96 -2.39 -11.25
CA CYS A 108 -4.25 -3.62 -10.87
C CYS A 108 -3.68 -3.57 -9.44
N GLY A 109 -4.02 -2.55 -8.65
CA GLY A 109 -3.61 -2.40 -7.25
C GLY A 109 -2.25 -1.71 -7.05
N ASP A 110 -1.39 -1.70 -8.07
CA ASP A 110 -0.14 -0.93 -8.11
C ASP A 110 -0.10 0.13 -9.22
N GLY A 111 -1.15 0.21 -10.04
CA GLY A 111 -1.23 1.10 -11.18
C GLY A 111 -2.49 0.94 -12.02
N PHE A 112 -2.54 1.67 -13.13
CA PHE A 112 -3.58 1.55 -14.15
C PHE A 112 -3.06 0.80 -15.37
N TYR A 113 -3.83 -0.18 -15.80
CA TYR A 113 -3.54 -1.02 -16.96
C TYR A 113 -4.41 -0.64 -18.16
N ASN A 114 -3.80 -0.44 -19.32
CA ASN A 114 -4.50 -0.20 -20.58
C ASN A 114 -4.46 -1.46 -21.47
N PRO A 115 -5.61 -2.10 -21.76
CA PRO A 115 -5.66 -3.34 -22.53
C PRO A 115 -5.25 -3.19 -23.99
N LYS A 116 -5.35 -1.99 -24.57
CA LYS A 116 -4.99 -1.73 -25.97
C LYS A 116 -3.49 -1.61 -26.15
N THR A 117 -2.80 -0.97 -25.21
CA THR A 117 -1.35 -0.77 -25.28
C THR A 117 -0.55 -1.85 -24.55
N ARG A 118 -1.20 -2.66 -23.70
CA ARG A 118 -0.57 -3.62 -22.79
C ARG A 118 0.37 -2.97 -21.77
N VAL A 119 0.16 -1.70 -21.43
CA VAL A 119 1.02 -0.94 -20.50
C VAL A 119 0.34 -0.77 -19.15
N VAL A 120 1.12 -0.97 -18.08
CA VAL A 120 0.78 -0.55 -16.72
C VAL A 120 1.55 0.74 -16.39
N VAL A 121 0.83 1.75 -15.92
CA VAL A 121 1.39 2.99 -15.37
C VAL A 121 1.07 3.08 -13.88
N ASP A 122 1.92 3.72 -13.08
CA ASP A 122 1.60 3.97 -11.67
C ASP A 122 0.45 4.98 -11.54
N TYR A 123 0.01 5.23 -10.31
CA TYR A 123 -1.07 6.18 -10.04
C TYR A 123 -0.71 7.65 -10.34
N ASN A 124 0.54 7.96 -10.69
CA ASN A 124 0.99 9.26 -11.20
C ASN A 124 1.22 9.24 -12.72
N LEU A 125 0.71 8.21 -13.41
CA LEU A 125 0.82 7.99 -14.85
C LEU A 125 2.26 7.79 -15.36
N LYS A 126 3.19 7.39 -14.48
CA LYS A 126 4.54 7.01 -14.88
C LYS A 126 4.58 5.55 -15.30
N PHE A 127 5.29 5.23 -16.39
CA PHE A 127 5.46 3.86 -16.85
C PHE A 127 5.99 2.94 -15.73
N LEU A 128 5.34 1.79 -15.55
CA LEU A 128 5.82 0.72 -14.66
C LEU A 128 6.33 -0.47 -15.46
N ARG A 129 5.48 -1.06 -16.31
CA ARG A 129 5.80 -2.27 -17.06
C ARG A 129 4.90 -2.46 -18.28
N ASN A 130 5.31 -3.37 -19.17
CA ASN A 130 4.42 -3.99 -20.15
C ASN A 130 3.91 -5.32 -19.58
N ALA A 131 2.61 -5.56 -19.67
CA ALA A 131 2.01 -6.81 -19.23
C ALA A 131 2.27 -7.92 -20.27
N ASP A 132 2.70 -9.08 -19.80
CA ASP A 132 2.78 -10.27 -20.64
C ASP A 132 1.38 -10.88 -20.89
N HIS A 133 1.34 -12.05 -21.53
CA HIS A 133 0.07 -12.72 -21.84
C HIS A 133 -0.68 -13.13 -20.57
N ASP A 134 0.02 -13.69 -19.58
CA ASP A 134 -0.60 -14.24 -18.37
C ASP A 134 -1.11 -13.12 -17.46
N GLU A 135 -0.31 -12.07 -17.25
CA GLU A 135 -0.72 -10.88 -16.51
C GLU A 135 -1.91 -10.19 -17.21
N HIS A 136 -1.89 -10.11 -18.53
CA HIS A 136 -3.02 -9.54 -19.27
C HIS A 136 -4.33 -10.29 -19.00
N GLU A 137 -4.32 -11.61 -19.17
CA GLU A 137 -5.52 -12.43 -18.97
C GLU A 137 -5.99 -12.33 -17.51
N TRP A 138 -5.07 -12.36 -16.55
CA TRP A 138 -5.38 -12.18 -15.15
C TRP A 138 -6.01 -10.81 -14.85
N ILE A 139 -5.47 -9.72 -15.40
CA ILE A 139 -6.01 -8.38 -15.19
C ILE A 139 -7.43 -8.26 -15.77
N LEU A 140 -7.67 -8.75 -16.99
CA LEU A 140 -8.98 -8.69 -17.62
C LEU A 140 -10.06 -9.44 -16.83
N GLN A 141 -9.66 -10.54 -16.17
CA GLN A 141 -10.56 -11.41 -15.42
C GLN A 141 -10.82 -10.92 -13.99
N THR A 142 -9.82 -10.33 -13.33
CA THR A 142 -9.85 -10.14 -11.87
C THR A 142 -9.83 -8.68 -11.41
N CYS A 143 -9.28 -7.76 -12.21
CA CYS A 143 -9.10 -6.37 -11.78
C CYS A 143 -10.37 -5.52 -11.95
N ARG A 144 -10.47 -4.49 -11.11
CA ARG A 144 -11.52 -3.48 -11.17
C ARG A 144 -11.39 -2.65 -12.45
N LYS A 145 -12.51 -2.30 -13.06
CA LYS A 145 -12.61 -1.69 -14.39
C LYS A 145 -13.18 -0.29 -14.28
N ALA A 146 -12.79 0.60 -15.19
CA ALA A 146 -13.30 1.97 -15.20
C ALA A 146 -14.83 2.08 -15.34
N TRP A 147 -15.47 1.08 -15.92
CA TRP A 147 -16.91 1.00 -16.09
C TRP A 147 -17.60 0.09 -15.06
N ASP A 148 -16.87 -0.40 -14.05
CA ASP A 148 -17.53 -1.03 -12.90
C ASP A 148 -18.35 0.03 -12.18
N VAL A 149 -19.65 -0.21 -12.05
CA VAL A 149 -20.59 0.75 -11.48
C VAL A 149 -20.20 1.03 -10.02
N THR A 150 -19.62 2.19 -9.76
CA THR A 150 -19.72 2.81 -8.45
C THR A 150 -21.19 3.15 -8.29
N THR A 151 -21.91 2.53 -7.34
CA THR A 151 -23.29 2.91 -7.04
C THR A 151 -23.30 4.35 -6.54
N GLU A 152 -23.31 5.31 -7.46
CA GLU A 152 -23.59 6.70 -7.17
C GLU A 152 -25.05 6.73 -6.68
N HIS A 153 -25.23 6.99 -5.40
CA HIS A 153 -26.52 7.37 -4.88
C HIS A 153 -26.95 8.64 -5.61
N LYS A 154 -27.86 8.52 -6.58
CA LYS A 154 -28.68 9.66 -6.97
C LYS A 154 -29.46 10.07 -5.71
N PRO A 155 -29.35 11.32 -5.23
CA PRO A 155 -30.25 11.78 -4.19
C PRO A 155 -31.68 11.57 -4.71
N LYS A 156 -32.53 10.99 -3.86
CA LYS A 156 -33.97 10.94 -4.16
C LYS A 156 -34.46 12.38 -4.29
N GLU A 157 -34.97 12.72 -5.46
CA GLU A 157 -35.77 13.94 -5.68
C GLU A 157 -37.05 13.92 -4.82
#